data_AF-A0A3C0FEU2-F1
#
_entry.id   AF-A0A3C0FEU2-F1
#
_cell.length_a   1.000
_cell.length_b   1.000
_cell.length_c   1.000
_cell.angle_alpha   90.00
_cell.angle_beta   90.00
_cell.angle_gamma   90.00
#
_symmetry.space_group_name_H-M   'P 1'
#
loop_
_entity.id
_entity.type
_entity.pdbx_description
1 polymer ?
#
loop_
_entity_poly.entity_id
_entity_poly.type
_entity_poly.pdbx_seq_one_letter_code
_entity_poly.pdbx_strand_id
1 'polypeptide(L)'
;MTGVLQAKEARRRILKEIIRDLHGGTEFGEVKARFERLIQNVSPSEIAEMEDALIKEGMPVSEVKRLCHVHTDLFRDALGRQEPLKTAPGHPVRTLQLENRAAGRLIAELRTLMGGMHVEHNRETIRERLVRLGEMEKHYLRKEYQLFPALERKGIAGPPKVMWGIHDQIRGMLKEVRSLAESDDGLRLTQRLQVLLGEMDGMICKEEHLLFPMALQTLNEGEWREVRKGEDDIGYSFVTPEGGRPRWCRNGSLQSHHPALTWTPGSWSLSRSTGC
;
A
#
# COMPACT_ATOMS: atom_id res chain seq x y z
N MET A 1 19.24 -25.24 3.47
CA MET A 1 19.22 -23.79 3.78
C MET A 1 20.17 -22.96 2.90
N THR A 2 21.21 -23.53 2.31
CA THR A 2 22.21 -22.82 1.46
C THR A 2 21.70 -22.33 0.11
N GLY A 3 20.83 -23.08 -0.58
CA GLY A 3 20.33 -22.69 -1.91
C GLY A 3 19.42 -21.45 -1.93
N VAL A 4 18.62 -21.23 -0.89
CA VAL A 4 17.73 -20.06 -0.79
C VAL A 4 18.53 -18.78 -0.55
N LEU A 5 19.58 -18.84 0.29
CA LEU A 5 20.48 -17.71 0.50
C LEU A 5 21.20 -17.32 -0.80
N GLN A 6 21.73 -18.30 -1.54
CA GLN A 6 22.42 -18.04 -2.81
C GLN A 6 21.49 -17.44 -3.86
N ALA A 7 20.23 -17.87 -3.93
CA ALA A 7 19.24 -17.27 -4.81
C ALA A 7 18.94 -15.81 -4.44
N LYS A 8 18.79 -15.49 -3.15
CA LYS A 8 18.60 -14.11 -2.67
C LYS A 8 19.82 -13.23 -2.98
N GLU A 9 21.04 -13.73 -2.79
CA GLU A 9 22.26 -12.99 -3.11
C GLU A 9 22.44 -12.74 -4.61
N ALA A 10 22.13 -13.74 -5.46
CA ALA A 10 22.14 -13.58 -6.91
C ALA A 10 21.10 -12.53 -7.36
N ARG A 11 19.90 -12.57 -6.80
CA ARG A 11 18.85 -11.57 -7.08
C ARG A 11 19.27 -10.16 -6.66
N ARG A 12 19.87 -10.01 -5.47
CA ARG A 12 20.39 -8.72 -5.00
C ARG A 12 21.45 -8.15 -5.94
N ARG A 13 22.32 -9.00 -6.47
CA ARG A 13 23.36 -8.60 -7.44
C ARG A 13 22.76 -8.11 -8.75
N ILE A 14 21.82 -8.86 -9.32
CA ILE A 14 21.13 -8.48 -10.56
C ILE A 14 20.34 -7.17 -10.34
N LEU A 15 19.66 -7.04 -9.19
CA LEU A 15 18.98 -5.79 -8.84
C LEU A 15 19.96 -4.62 -8.88
N LYS A 16 21.11 -4.74 -8.21
CA LYS A 16 22.17 -3.72 -8.18
C LYS A 16 22.68 -3.33 -9.57
N GLU A 17 22.80 -4.29 -10.48
CA GLU A 17 23.16 -4.04 -11.88
C GLU A 17 22.07 -3.26 -12.61
N ILE A 18 20.80 -3.65 -12.47
CA ILE A 18 19.65 -2.93 -13.02
C ILE A 18 19.64 -1.47 -12.53
N ILE A 19 19.94 -1.23 -11.24
CA ILE A 19 20.05 0.13 -10.68
C ILE A 19 21.16 0.91 -11.38
N ARG A 20 22.34 0.31 -11.54
CA ARG A 20 23.49 0.97 -12.18
C ARG A 20 23.22 1.30 -13.64
N ASP A 21 22.59 0.39 -14.37
CA ASP A 21 22.26 0.56 -15.79
C ASP A 21 21.25 1.69 -15.99
N LEU A 22 20.25 1.80 -15.12
CA LEU A 22 19.32 2.94 -15.10
C LEU A 22 20.05 4.28 -14.90
N HIS A 23 21.12 4.33 -14.08
CA HIS A 23 21.97 5.53 -13.93
C HIS A 23 22.91 5.75 -15.10
N GLY A 24 23.34 4.67 -15.76
CA GLY A 24 24.16 4.72 -16.96
C GLY A 24 23.43 5.23 -18.21
N GLY A 25 22.13 5.51 -18.10
CA GLY A 25 21.30 6.01 -19.19
C GLY A 25 20.69 4.92 -20.06
N THR A 26 20.68 3.67 -19.58
CA THR A 26 19.95 2.58 -20.25
C THR A 26 18.47 2.94 -20.40
N GLU A 27 17.88 2.57 -21.54
CA GLU A 27 16.49 2.86 -21.87
C GLU A 27 15.54 2.25 -20.81
N PHE A 28 14.51 3.01 -20.44
CA PHE A 28 13.62 2.67 -19.34
C PHE A 28 12.85 1.36 -19.57
N GLY A 29 12.39 1.12 -20.80
CA GLY A 29 11.73 -0.12 -21.22
C GLY A 29 12.62 -1.35 -21.08
N GLU A 30 13.91 -1.25 -21.40
CA GLU A 30 14.87 -2.33 -21.20
C GLU A 30 15.10 -2.64 -19.71
N VAL A 31 15.32 -1.59 -18.90
CA VAL A 31 15.44 -1.70 -17.44
C VAL A 31 14.20 -2.33 -16.84
N LYS A 32 13.02 -1.90 -17.28
CA LYS A 32 11.70 -2.44 -16.91
C LYS A 32 11.61 -3.93 -17.20
N ALA A 33 11.93 -4.38 -18.42
CA ALA A 33 11.82 -5.78 -18.83
C ALA A 33 12.82 -6.71 -18.11
N ARG A 34 14.02 -6.21 -17.76
CA ARG A 34 14.97 -6.96 -16.93
C ARG A 34 14.48 -7.07 -15.49
N PHE A 35 13.90 -5.99 -14.98
CA PHE A 35 13.31 -5.98 -13.67
C PHE A 35 12.13 -6.95 -13.55
N GLU A 36 11.18 -6.96 -14.50
CA GLU A 36 10.04 -7.91 -14.59
C GLU A 36 10.47 -9.35 -14.39
N ARG A 37 11.49 -9.77 -15.15
CA ARG A 37 12.01 -11.14 -15.09
C ARG A 37 12.63 -11.47 -13.73
N LEU A 38 13.27 -10.49 -13.09
CA LEU A 38 13.86 -10.67 -11.77
C LEU A 38 12.79 -10.89 -10.70
N ILE A 39 11.68 -10.14 -10.77
CA ILE A 39 10.65 -10.10 -9.72
C ILE A 39 9.46 -11.05 -9.92
N GLN A 40 9.36 -11.72 -11.07
CA GLN A 40 8.24 -12.60 -11.43
C GLN A 40 7.81 -13.62 -10.36
N ASN A 41 8.72 -14.00 -9.45
CA ASN A 41 8.46 -14.94 -8.34
C ASN A 41 9.08 -14.45 -7.03
N VAL A 42 9.07 -13.14 -6.81
CA VAL A 42 9.64 -12.50 -5.61
C VAL A 42 8.51 -11.85 -4.83
N SER A 43 8.45 -12.13 -3.53
CA SER A 43 7.43 -11.52 -2.68
C SER A 43 7.73 -10.04 -2.44
N PRO A 44 6.72 -9.19 -2.25
CA PRO A 44 6.88 -7.78 -1.87
C PRO A 44 7.84 -7.59 -0.68
N SER A 45 7.72 -8.42 0.35
CA SER A 45 8.63 -8.42 1.51
C SER A 45 10.08 -8.69 1.11
N GLU A 46 10.32 -9.64 0.19
CA GLU A 46 11.67 -9.96 -0.29
C GLU A 46 12.27 -8.80 -1.11
N ILE A 47 11.45 -8.04 -1.85
CA ILE A 47 11.91 -6.82 -2.54
C ILE A 47 12.29 -5.74 -1.52
N ALA A 48 11.45 -5.51 -0.51
CA ALA A 48 11.76 -4.56 0.55
C ALA A 48 13.03 -4.94 1.34
N GLU A 49 13.24 -6.24 1.62
CA GLU A 49 14.47 -6.76 2.22
C GLU A 49 15.69 -6.45 1.32
N MET A 50 15.56 -6.65 0.01
CA MET A 50 16.63 -6.36 -0.96
C MET A 50 16.93 -4.85 -1.03
N GLU A 51 15.91 -4.00 -1.03
CA GLU A 51 16.03 -2.54 -1.02
C GLU A 51 16.73 -2.03 0.25
N ASP A 52 16.30 -2.52 1.41
CA ASP A 52 16.89 -2.17 2.70
C ASP A 52 18.37 -2.61 2.80
N ALA A 53 18.69 -3.81 2.26
CA ALA A 53 20.07 -4.26 2.15
C ALA A 53 20.92 -3.34 1.27
N LEU A 54 20.40 -2.86 0.14
CA LEU A 54 21.12 -1.92 -0.75
C LEU A 54 21.37 -0.57 -0.07
N ILE A 55 20.41 -0.06 0.68
CA ILE A 55 20.57 1.17 1.47
C ILE A 55 21.65 0.98 2.54
N LYS A 56 21.63 -0.15 3.26
CA LYS A 56 22.65 -0.51 4.26
C LYS A 56 24.05 -0.68 3.64
N GLU A 57 24.13 -1.12 2.38
CA GLU A 57 25.37 -1.18 1.59
C GLU A 57 25.85 0.20 1.07
N GLY A 58 25.16 1.30 1.40
CA GLY A 58 25.56 2.67 1.08
C GLY A 58 24.92 3.26 -0.17
N MET A 59 23.92 2.59 -0.76
CA MET A 59 23.17 3.17 -1.88
C MET A 59 22.29 4.34 -1.42
N PRO A 60 22.29 5.49 -2.12
CA PRO A 60 21.44 6.61 -1.74
C PRO A 60 19.95 6.25 -1.83
N VAL A 61 19.18 6.66 -0.83
CA VAL A 61 17.74 6.39 -0.75
C VAL A 61 16.99 6.91 -1.98
N SER A 62 17.42 8.03 -2.56
CA SER A 62 16.85 8.58 -3.80
C SER A 62 16.96 7.64 -5.00
N GLU A 63 18.02 6.83 -5.07
CA GLU A 63 18.24 5.89 -6.18
C GLU A 63 17.38 4.64 -6.03
N VAL A 64 17.23 4.15 -4.79
CA VAL A 64 16.27 3.08 -4.48
C VAL A 64 14.84 3.53 -4.74
N LYS A 65 14.51 4.81 -4.45
CA LYS A 65 13.20 5.41 -4.75
C LYS A 65 12.86 5.43 -6.24
N ARG A 66 13.83 5.71 -7.13
CA ARG A 66 13.60 5.73 -8.59
C ARG A 66 13.12 4.37 -9.12
N LEU A 67 13.68 3.29 -8.56
CA LEU A 67 13.20 1.93 -8.84
C LEU A 67 11.81 1.67 -8.26
N CYS A 68 11.50 2.18 -7.07
CA CYS A 68 10.16 2.04 -6.48
C CYS A 68 9.04 2.58 -7.41
N HIS A 69 9.30 3.67 -8.16
CA HIS A 69 8.37 4.18 -9.17
C HIS A 69 8.22 3.20 -10.36
N VAL A 70 9.34 2.72 -10.92
CA VAL A 70 9.37 1.69 -12.00
C VAL A 70 8.61 0.44 -11.57
N HIS A 71 8.81 0.03 -10.33
CA HIS A 71 8.30 -1.18 -9.73
C HIS A 71 6.79 -1.09 -9.48
N THR A 72 6.22 0.04 -9.04
CA THR A 72 4.78 0.12 -8.72
C THR A 72 3.90 -0.13 -9.94
N ASP A 73 4.26 0.41 -11.09
CA ASP A 73 3.52 0.21 -12.34
C ASP A 73 3.69 -1.21 -12.89
N LEU A 74 4.86 -1.80 -12.67
CA LEU A 74 5.19 -3.20 -12.95
C LEU A 74 4.47 -4.21 -12.05
N PHE A 75 4.38 -3.87 -10.78
CA PHE A 75 3.76 -4.65 -9.74
C PHE A 75 2.25 -4.54 -9.76
N ARG A 76 1.66 -3.52 -10.40
CA ARG A 76 0.21 -3.48 -10.59
C ARG A 76 -0.28 -4.74 -11.31
N ASP A 77 0.46 -5.19 -12.32
CA ASP A 77 0.13 -6.38 -13.12
C ASP A 77 0.54 -7.70 -12.44
N ALA A 78 1.65 -7.70 -11.67
CA ALA A 78 2.14 -8.90 -10.97
C ALA A 78 1.50 -9.11 -9.57
N LEU A 79 1.22 -8.04 -8.82
CA LEU A 79 0.62 -8.07 -7.48
C LEU A 79 -0.91 -8.09 -7.51
N GLY A 80 -1.54 -7.63 -8.60
CA GLY A 80 -3.00 -7.77 -8.78
C GLY A 80 -3.50 -9.22 -8.80
N ARG A 81 -2.59 -10.21 -8.79
CA ARG A 81 -2.88 -11.65 -8.69
C ARG A 81 -2.77 -12.22 -7.26
N GLN A 82 -2.46 -11.41 -6.26
CA GLN A 82 -2.43 -11.86 -4.87
C GLN A 82 -3.84 -11.94 -4.29
N GLU A 83 -4.13 -13.02 -3.55
CA GLU A 83 -5.37 -13.12 -2.78
C GLU A 83 -5.48 -11.94 -1.80
N PRO A 84 -6.65 -11.28 -1.70
CA PRO A 84 -6.84 -10.18 -0.77
C PRO A 84 -6.48 -10.60 0.64
N LEU A 85 -5.64 -9.81 1.32
CA LEU A 85 -5.29 -10.07 2.72
C LEU A 85 -6.56 -10.13 3.56
N LYS A 86 -6.75 -11.26 4.25
CA LYS A 86 -7.86 -11.45 5.19
C LYS A 86 -7.38 -11.10 6.59
N THR A 87 -7.90 -10.01 7.13
CA THR A 87 -7.67 -9.57 8.50
C THR A 87 -8.98 -9.58 9.28
N ALA A 88 -8.90 -9.91 10.57
CA ALA A 88 -10.08 -9.96 11.43
C ALA A 88 -10.71 -8.56 11.61
N PRO A 89 -12.04 -8.48 11.83
CA PRO A 89 -12.68 -7.23 12.23
C PRO A 89 -11.96 -6.58 13.43
N GLY A 90 -11.79 -5.27 13.36
CA GLY A 90 -11.12 -4.46 14.40
C GLY A 90 -9.61 -4.37 14.25
N HIS A 91 -8.98 -5.18 13.39
CA HIS A 91 -7.55 -5.10 13.12
C HIS A 91 -7.19 -3.78 12.41
N PRO A 92 -6.09 -3.07 12.76
CA PRO A 92 -5.71 -1.80 12.12
C PRO A 92 -5.64 -1.89 10.58
N VAL A 93 -4.98 -2.93 10.05
CA VAL A 93 -4.93 -3.21 8.60
C VAL A 93 -6.33 -3.32 7.98
N ARG A 94 -7.30 -3.98 8.64
CA ARG A 94 -8.67 -4.10 8.12
C ARG A 94 -9.29 -2.72 7.88
N THR A 95 -9.12 -1.82 8.84
CA THR A 95 -9.59 -0.43 8.76
C THR A 95 -8.89 0.31 7.62
N LEU A 96 -7.57 0.27 7.55
CA LEU A 96 -6.80 0.91 6.47
C LEU A 96 -7.22 0.41 5.08
N GLN A 97 -7.46 -0.89 4.92
CA GLN A 97 -7.96 -1.47 3.65
C GLN A 97 -9.40 -1.02 3.32
N LEU A 98 -10.27 -0.85 4.32
CA LEU A 98 -11.62 -0.30 4.11
C LEU A 98 -11.56 1.15 3.62
N GLU A 99 -10.65 1.94 4.17
CA GLU A 99 -10.40 3.31 3.75
C GLU A 99 -9.84 3.39 2.34
N ASN A 100 -8.89 2.52 1.98
CA ASN A 100 -8.38 2.41 0.62
C ASN A 100 -9.49 2.08 -0.39
N ARG A 101 -10.40 1.16 -0.04
CA ARG A 101 -11.57 0.89 -0.89
C ARG A 101 -12.50 2.10 -1.02
N ALA A 102 -12.69 2.87 0.04
CA ALA A 102 -13.50 4.08 0.00
C ALA A 102 -12.84 5.18 -0.86
N ALA A 103 -11.53 5.40 -0.68
CA ALA A 103 -10.73 6.31 -1.48
C ALA A 103 -10.73 5.92 -2.96
N GLY A 104 -10.54 4.63 -3.28
CA GLY A 104 -10.59 4.12 -4.65
C GLY A 104 -11.93 4.39 -5.35
N ARG A 105 -13.06 4.28 -4.64
CA ARG A 105 -14.38 4.66 -5.19
C ARG A 105 -14.47 6.15 -5.49
N LEU A 106 -13.95 7.00 -4.60
CA LEU A 106 -13.92 8.45 -4.78
C LEU A 106 -13.00 8.87 -5.93
N ILE A 107 -11.85 8.21 -6.08
CA ILE A 107 -10.92 8.38 -7.19
C ILE A 107 -11.61 8.01 -8.51
N ALA A 108 -12.32 6.89 -8.57
CA ALA A 108 -13.07 6.47 -9.75
C ALA A 108 -14.17 7.48 -10.13
N GLU A 109 -14.91 7.98 -9.14
CA GLU A 109 -15.92 9.03 -9.34
C GLU A 109 -15.30 10.32 -9.93
N LEU A 110 -14.18 10.79 -9.35
CA LEU A 110 -13.45 11.95 -9.86
C LEU A 110 -12.97 11.75 -11.31
N ARG A 111 -12.51 10.54 -11.67
CA ARG A 111 -12.16 10.23 -13.07
C ARG A 111 -13.35 10.32 -14.01
N THR A 112 -14.52 9.83 -13.59
CA THR A 112 -15.75 9.97 -14.39
C THR A 112 -16.14 11.42 -14.57
N LEU A 113 -16.04 12.24 -13.52
CA LEU A 113 -16.36 13.68 -13.59
C LEU A 113 -15.41 14.47 -14.51
N MET A 114 -14.19 13.98 -14.71
CA MET A 114 -13.23 14.52 -15.67
C MET A 114 -13.42 14.02 -17.12
N GLY A 115 -14.23 12.99 -17.35
CA GLY A 115 -14.42 12.37 -18.66
C GLY A 115 -15.32 13.20 -19.58
N GLY A 116 -14.94 13.35 -20.86
CA GLY A 116 -15.57 14.30 -21.80
C GLY A 116 -15.28 15.75 -21.39
N MET A 117 -15.49 16.76 -22.24
CA MET A 117 -15.19 18.18 -21.94
C MET A 117 -16.11 18.80 -20.85
N HIS A 118 -16.29 18.12 -19.73
CA HIS A 118 -17.30 18.36 -18.69
C HIS A 118 -16.73 18.86 -17.37
N VAL A 119 -15.41 19.09 -17.25
CA VAL A 119 -14.82 19.61 -15.99
C VAL A 119 -15.48 20.90 -15.55
N GLU A 120 -15.80 21.81 -16.49
CA GLU A 120 -16.46 23.07 -16.14
C GLU A 120 -17.89 22.86 -15.62
N HIS A 121 -18.63 21.92 -16.22
CA HIS A 121 -19.99 21.59 -15.82
C HIS A 121 -20.03 20.86 -14.47
N ASN A 122 -18.98 20.10 -14.15
CA ASN A 122 -18.86 19.28 -12.94
C ASN A 122 -18.06 19.95 -11.83
N ARG A 123 -17.63 21.22 -12.02
CA ARG A 123 -16.65 21.89 -11.15
C ARG A 123 -17.05 21.89 -9.69
N GLU A 124 -18.31 22.19 -9.38
CA GLU A 124 -18.81 22.19 -8.00
C GLU A 124 -18.77 20.79 -7.38
N THR A 125 -19.27 19.78 -8.10
CA THR A 125 -19.19 18.38 -7.67
C THR A 125 -17.74 17.94 -7.45
N ILE A 126 -16.82 18.36 -8.33
CA ILE A 126 -15.38 18.10 -8.17
C ILE A 126 -14.85 18.73 -6.88
N ARG A 127 -15.22 19.97 -6.56
CA ARG A 127 -14.84 20.62 -5.28
C ARG A 127 -15.31 19.82 -4.08
N GLU A 128 -16.59 19.44 -4.04
CA GLU A 128 -17.14 18.62 -2.95
C GLU A 128 -16.37 17.30 -2.79
N ARG A 129 -16.06 16.62 -3.89
CA ARG A 129 -15.30 15.37 -3.87
C ARG A 129 -13.86 15.58 -3.43
N LEU A 130 -13.22 16.69 -3.81
CA LEU A 130 -11.89 17.05 -3.34
C LEU A 130 -11.86 17.40 -1.84
N VAL A 131 -12.90 18.05 -1.31
CA VAL A 131 -13.06 18.27 0.13
C VAL A 131 -13.09 16.92 0.85
N ARG A 132 -13.96 16.02 0.40
CA ARG A 132 -14.05 14.66 0.94
C ARG A 132 -12.73 13.89 0.82
N LEU A 133 -12.04 13.99 -0.31
CA LEU A 133 -10.77 13.29 -0.56
C LEU A 133 -9.68 13.66 0.46
N GLY A 134 -9.72 14.88 1.01
CA GLY A 134 -8.78 15.29 2.05
C GLY A 134 -8.98 14.61 3.41
N GLU A 135 -10.06 13.86 3.62
CA GLU A 135 -10.14 12.97 4.77
C GLU A 135 -9.03 11.93 4.77
N MET A 136 -8.41 11.62 3.61
CA MET A 136 -7.22 10.76 3.51
C MET A 136 -6.05 11.18 4.38
N GLU A 137 -6.01 12.44 4.82
CA GLU A 137 -4.98 12.91 5.75
C GLU A 137 -4.91 12.04 7.00
N LYS A 138 -6.06 11.69 7.59
CA LYS A 138 -6.09 10.85 8.81
C LYS A 138 -5.53 9.46 8.53
N HIS A 139 -5.83 8.88 7.37
CA HIS A 139 -5.27 7.60 6.94
C HIS A 139 -3.73 7.66 6.85
N TYR A 140 -3.16 8.71 6.28
CA TYR A 140 -1.70 8.89 6.22
C TYR A 140 -1.10 9.09 7.61
N LEU A 141 -1.66 9.99 8.42
CA LEU A 141 -1.20 10.26 9.77
C LEU A 141 -1.21 8.99 10.65
N ARG A 142 -2.26 8.16 10.57
CA ARG A 142 -2.29 6.91 11.34
C ARG A 142 -1.15 5.97 10.97
N LYS A 143 -0.82 5.83 9.69
CA LYS A 143 0.33 5.02 9.29
C LYS A 143 1.65 5.66 9.75
N GLU A 144 1.80 6.95 9.54
CA GLU A 144 3.02 7.72 9.86
C GLU A 144 3.36 7.71 11.35
N TYR A 145 2.35 7.83 12.21
CA TYR A 145 2.55 7.95 13.65
C TYR A 145 2.32 6.66 14.44
N GLN A 146 1.62 5.67 13.88
CA GLN A 146 1.35 4.41 14.57
C GLN A 146 2.07 3.22 13.91
N LEU A 147 1.85 2.99 12.62
CA LEU A 147 2.35 1.81 11.94
C LEU A 147 3.86 1.89 11.62
N PHE A 148 4.32 3.01 11.07
CA PHE A 148 5.70 3.19 10.63
C PHE A 148 6.69 3.09 11.80
N PRO A 149 6.46 3.72 12.96
CA PRO A 149 7.37 3.57 14.10
C PRO A 149 7.42 2.14 14.63
N ALA A 150 6.33 1.38 14.51
CA ALA A 150 6.32 -0.04 14.87
C ALA A 150 7.22 -0.88 13.96
N LEU A 151 7.21 -0.60 12.65
CA LEU A 151 8.08 -1.26 11.66
C LEU A 151 9.54 -0.84 11.81
N GLU A 152 9.81 0.44 12.11
CA GLU A 152 11.16 0.94 12.34
C GLU A 152 11.82 0.27 13.54
N ARG A 153 11.07 0.03 14.62
CA ARG A 153 11.55 -0.76 15.78
C ARG A 153 11.92 -2.20 15.42
N LYS A 154 11.43 -2.73 14.30
CA LYS A 154 11.82 -4.03 13.74
C LYS A 154 12.94 -3.96 12.71
N GLY A 155 13.54 -2.78 12.52
CA GLY A 155 14.62 -2.55 11.57
C GLY A 155 14.14 -2.33 10.13
N ILE A 156 12.84 -2.10 9.90
CA ILE A 156 12.27 -1.77 8.60
C ILE A 156 12.00 -0.27 8.54
N ALA A 157 12.99 0.50 8.10
CA ALA A 157 12.89 1.96 8.02
C ALA A 157 12.83 2.50 6.58
N GLY A 158 13.43 1.78 5.61
CA GLY A 158 13.48 2.19 4.21
C GLY A 158 12.09 2.44 3.59
N PRO A 159 11.26 1.40 3.44
CA PRO A 159 9.96 1.54 2.78
C PRO A 159 9.02 2.57 3.45
N PRO A 160 8.83 2.58 4.78
CA PRO A 160 8.02 3.60 5.46
C PRO A 160 8.48 5.04 5.16
N LYS A 161 9.79 5.30 5.20
CA LYS A 161 10.36 6.62 4.91
C LYS A 161 10.16 7.04 3.45
N VAL A 162 10.15 6.09 2.51
CA VAL A 162 9.78 6.37 1.12
C VAL A 162 8.31 6.77 1.02
N MET A 163 7.42 5.98 1.61
CA MET A 163 5.97 6.22 1.56
C MET A 163 5.59 7.56 2.18
N TRP A 164 6.21 7.95 3.30
CA TRP A 164 6.02 9.26 3.92
C TRP A 164 6.30 10.40 2.93
N GLY A 165 7.44 10.37 2.24
CA GLY A 165 7.77 11.39 1.25
C GLY A 165 6.77 11.48 0.11
N ILE A 166 6.15 10.35 -0.28
CA ILE A 166 5.08 10.33 -1.28
C ILE A 166 3.78 10.91 -0.70
N HIS A 167 3.45 10.63 0.57
CA HIS A 167 2.31 11.27 1.23
C HIS A 167 2.44 12.80 1.21
N ASP A 168 3.62 13.35 1.49
CA ASP A 168 3.86 14.81 1.43
C ASP A 168 3.67 15.39 0.03
N GLN A 169 4.11 14.65 -1.00
CA GLN A 169 3.84 15.02 -2.39
C GLN A 169 2.34 15.02 -2.69
N ILE A 170 1.60 13.98 -2.28
CA ILE A 170 0.15 13.88 -2.45
C ILE A 170 -0.57 15.02 -1.73
N ARG A 171 -0.16 15.37 -0.50
CA ARG A 171 -0.69 16.53 0.24
C ARG A 171 -0.50 17.83 -0.54
N GLY A 172 0.70 18.05 -1.09
CA GLY A 172 1.00 19.20 -1.94
C GLY A 172 0.13 19.25 -3.20
N MET A 173 -0.01 18.12 -3.90
CA MET A 173 -0.84 18.00 -5.10
C MET A 173 -2.32 18.24 -4.78
N LEU A 174 -2.84 17.70 -3.68
CA LEU A 174 -4.23 17.92 -3.27
C LEU A 174 -4.50 19.39 -2.97
N LYS A 175 -3.57 20.08 -2.30
CA LYS A 175 -3.68 21.52 -2.06
C LYS A 175 -3.71 22.32 -3.36
N GLU A 176 -2.83 22.00 -4.31
CA GLU A 176 -2.82 22.65 -5.62
C GLU A 176 -4.11 22.42 -6.40
N VAL A 177 -4.58 21.17 -6.46
CA VAL A 177 -5.79 20.79 -7.20
C VAL A 177 -7.03 21.45 -6.61
N ARG A 178 -7.14 21.55 -5.28
CA ARG A 178 -8.21 22.33 -4.63
C ARG A 178 -8.17 23.80 -5.03
N SER A 179 -6.99 24.40 -5.08
CA SER A 179 -6.85 25.79 -5.54
C SER A 179 -7.25 25.97 -7.00
N LEU A 180 -6.96 25.00 -7.88
CA LEU A 180 -7.36 25.03 -9.29
C LEU A 180 -8.86 24.78 -9.48
N ALA A 181 -9.50 24.06 -8.56
CA ALA A 181 -10.95 23.87 -8.59
C ALA A 181 -11.70 25.20 -8.37
N GLU A 182 -11.09 26.15 -7.64
CA GLU A 182 -11.61 27.51 -7.44
C GLU A 182 -11.30 28.49 -8.58
N SER A 183 -10.43 28.14 -9.54
CA SER A 183 -10.09 29.01 -10.68
C SER A 183 -10.84 28.62 -11.96
N ASP A 184 -10.82 29.47 -12.98
CA ASP A 184 -11.42 29.21 -14.30
C ASP A 184 -10.52 28.36 -15.23
N ASP A 185 -9.43 27.78 -14.72
CA ASP A 185 -8.47 27.00 -15.51
C ASP A 185 -8.79 25.50 -15.47
N GLY A 186 -9.87 25.10 -16.17
CA GLY A 186 -10.29 23.70 -16.24
C GLY A 186 -9.28 22.76 -16.87
N LEU A 187 -8.48 23.23 -17.83
CA LEU A 187 -7.45 22.42 -18.47
C LEU A 187 -6.37 22.03 -17.45
N ARG A 188 -5.84 23.01 -16.72
CA ARG A 188 -4.82 22.75 -15.69
C ARG A 188 -5.39 21.97 -14.53
N LEU A 189 -6.63 22.24 -14.12
CA LEU A 189 -7.33 21.41 -13.12
C LEU A 189 -7.35 19.95 -13.55
N THR A 190 -7.78 19.67 -14.79
CA THR A 190 -7.86 18.30 -15.31
C THR A 190 -6.50 17.60 -15.28
N GLN A 191 -5.46 18.27 -15.79
CA GLN A 191 -4.10 17.71 -15.85
C GLN A 191 -3.55 17.40 -14.45
N ARG A 192 -3.66 18.34 -13.51
CA ARG A 192 -3.12 18.17 -12.15
C ARG A 192 -3.94 17.19 -11.33
N LEU A 193 -5.27 17.18 -11.50
CA LEU A 193 -6.14 16.19 -10.88
C LEU A 193 -5.83 14.78 -11.38
N GLN A 194 -5.62 14.58 -12.69
CA GLN A 194 -5.23 13.28 -13.23
C GLN A 194 -3.93 12.75 -12.60
N VAL A 195 -2.92 13.61 -12.42
CA VAL A 195 -1.65 13.25 -11.76
C VAL A 195 -1.90 12.88 -10.30
N LEU A 196 -2.63 13.70 -9.54
CA LEU A 196 -2.97 13.42 -8.14
C LEU A 196 -3.66 12.05 -7.99
N LEU A 197 -4.68 11.77 -8.81
CA LEU A 197 -5.41 10.51 -8.76
C LEU A 197 -4.52 9.30 -9.09
N GLY A 198 -3.56 9.47 -10.00
CA GLY A 198 -2.57 8.44 -10.32
C GLY A 198 -1.66 8.11 -9.14
N GLU A 199 -1.15 9.13 -8.46
CA GLU A 199 -0.28 8.98 -7.29
C GLU A 199 -1.02 8.37 -6.09
N MET A 200 -2.28 8.75 -5.86
CA MET A 200 -3.10 8.15 -4.81
C MET A 200 -3.40 6.68 -5.08
N ASP A 201 -3.75 6.30 -6.31
CA ASP A 201 -3.88 4.88 -6.69
C ASP A 201 -2.56 4.11 -6.53
N GLY A 202 -1.45 4.74 -6.93
CA GLY A 202 -0.11 4.19 -6.75
C GLY A 202 0.23 3.95 -5.28
N MET A 203 -0.25 4.81 -4.37
CA MET A 203 -0.09 4.65 -2.93
C MET A 203 -0.97 3.53 -2.37
N ILE A 204 -2.26 3.50 -2.72
CA ILE A 204 -3.18 2.40 -2.35
C ILE A 204 -2.61 1.04 -2.78
N CYS A 205 -2.06 0.96 -4.00
CA CYS A 205 -1.44 -0.26 -4.49
C CYS A 205 -0.23 -0.69 -3.63
N LYS A 206 0.68 0.25 -3.32
CA LYS A 206 1.84 -0.02 -2.44
C LYS A 206 1.38 -0.48 -1.05
N GLU A 207 0.31 0.09 -0.53
CA GLU A 207 -0.18 -0.28 0.78
C GLU A 207 -0.73 -1.71 0.82
N GLU A 208 -1.68 -2.01 -0.07
CA GLU A 208 -2.36 -3.30 -0.12
C GLU A 208 -1.40 -4.45 -0.41
N HIS A 209 -0.41 -4.22 -1.28
CA HIS A 209 0.43 -5.29 -1.80
C HIS A 209 1.86 -5.29 -1.25
N LEU A 210 2.32 -4.24 -0.58
CA LEU A 210 3.68 -4.20 -0.01
C LEU A 210 3.67 -3.91 1.48
N LEU A 211 3.11 -2.77 1.90
CA LEU A 211 3.17 -2.35 3.30
C LEU A 211 2.40 -3.29 4.22
N PHE A 212 1.14 -3.62 3.90
CA PHE A 212 0.30 -4.42 4.79
C PHE A 212 0.77 -5.88 4.90
N PRO A 213 1.13 -6.60 3.80
CA PRO A 213 1.69 -7.94 3.92
C PRO A 213 2.97 -7.96 4.77
N MET A 214 3.87 -7.02 4.51
CA MET A 214 5.14 -6.89 5.26
C MET A 214 4.87 -6.62 6.74
N ALA A 215 3.95 -5.72 7.07
CA ALA A 215 3.63 -5.41 8.45
C ALA A 215 3.02 -6.60 9.19
N LEU A 216 2.10 -7.33 8.55
CA LEU A 216 1.47 -8.52 9.13
C LEU A 216 2.46 -9.65 9.40
N GLN A 217 3.50 -9.78 8.57
CA GLN A 217 4.58 -10.76 8.77
C GLN A 217 5.58 -10.33 9.85
N THR A 218 5.70 -9.04 10.11
CA THR A 218 6.77 -8.47 10.95
C THR A 218 6.32 -8.18 12.39
N LEU A 219 5.12 -7.63 12.56
CA LEU A 219 4.61 -7.17 13.84
C LEU A 219 3.87 -8.29 14.57
N ASN A 220 4.12 -8.41 15.87
CA ASN A 220 3.35 -9.33 16.72
C ASN A 220 2.06 -8.67 17.23
N GLU A 221 1.19 -9.47 17.86
CA GLU A 221 -0.10 -8.99 18.38
C GLU A 221 0.02 -7.86 19.41
N GLY A 222 1.07 -7.85 20.23
CA GLY A 222 1.31 -6.79 21.21
C GLY A 222 1.57 -5.46 20.54
N GLU A 223 2.35 -5.47 19.47
CA GLU A 223 2.66 -4.27 18.68
C GLU A 223 1.43 -3.79 17.92
N TRP A 224 0.62 -4.70 17.38
CA TRP A 224 -0.65 -4.34 16.75
C TRP A 224 -1.66 -3.74 17.74
N ARG A 225 -1.65 -4.17 19.00
CA ARG A 225 -2.45 -3.54 20.06
C ARG A 225 -2.02 -2.10 20.33
N GLU A 226 -0.72 -1.84 20.37
CA GLU A 226 -0.21 -0.47 20.54
C GLU A 226 -0.56 0.41 19.35
N VAL A 227 -0.39 -0.10 18.11
CA VAL A 227 -0.83 0.59 16.89
C VAL A 227 -2.31 0.96 17.01
N ARG A 228 -3.18 -0.02 17.29
CA ARG A 228 -4.64 0.20 17.40
C ARG A 228 -5.01 1.24 18.45
N LYS A 229 -4.26 1.30 19.56
CA LYS A 229 -4.53 2.22 20.67
C LYS A 229 -4.29 3.67 20.26
N GLY A 230 -3.23 3.95 19.50
CA GLY A 230 -2.93 5.31 19.05
C GLY A 230 -3.72 5.77 17.82
N GLU A 231 -4.45 4.87 17.14
CA GLU A 231 -5.30 5.25 16.01
C GLU A 231 -6.47 6.17 16.41
N ASP A 232 -7.04 5.98 17.60
CA ASP A 232 -8.22 6.75 18.04
C ASP A 232 -7.89 8.22 18.32
N ASP A 233 -6.65 8.55 18.67
CA ASP A 233 -6.18 9.93 18.91
C ASP A 233 -6.11 10.75 17.60
N ILE A 234 -5.98 10.07 16.46
CA ILE A 234 -5.90 10.66 15.12
C ILE A 234 -7.27 10.62 14.43
N GLY A 235 -7.99 9.50 14.59
CA GLY A 235 -9.28 9.24 13.99
C GLY A 235 -9.24 8.61 12.59
N TYR A 236 -10.42 8.42 12.01
CA TYR A 236 -10.63 7.60 10.80
C TYR A 236 -11.07 8.42 9.58
N SER A 237 -10.72 7.95 8.40
CA SER A 237 -11.11 8.51 7.10
C SER A 237 -12.28 7.70 6.55
N PHE A 238 -13.37 8.31 6.13
CA PHE A 238 -14.51 7.65 5.44
C PHE A 238 -15.29 6.54 6.17
N VAL A 239 -14.70 5.86 7.15
CA VAL A 239 -15.22 4.64 7.77
C VAL A 239 -15.16 4.72 9.29
N THR A 240 -15.94 3.87 9.94
CA THR A 240 -15.81 3.57 11.37
C THR A 240 -15.20 2.17 11.51
N PRO A 241 -14.19 1.96 12.38
CA PRO A 241 -13.62 0.64 12.60
C PRO A 241 -14.69 -0.39 12.98
N GLU A 242 -14.68 -1.54 12.30
CA GLU A 242 -15.57 -2.65 12.58
C GLU A 242 -15.17 -3.33 13.90
N GLY A 243 -16.13 -3.60 14.79
CA GLY A 243 -15.86 -4.23 16.09
C GLY A 243 -15.14 -3.28 17.05
N GLY A 244 -15.41 -3.42 18.35
CA GLY A 244 -14.66 -2.70 19.39
C GLY A 244 -13.18 -3.11 19.43
N ARG A 245 -12.56 -3.11 20.61
CA ARG A 245 -11.17 -3.62 20.72
C ARG A 245 -11.09 -5.03 20.07
N PRO A 246 -10.24 -5.26 19.06
CA PRO A 246 -10.12 -6.56 18.39
C PRO A 246 -9.96 -7.70 19.41
N ARG A 247 -10.69 -8.81 19.18
CA ARG A 247 -10.47 -10.07 19.92
C ARG A 247 -9.19 -10.71 19.37
N TRP A 248 -8.06 -10.36 19.95
CA TRP A 248 -6.77 -10.96 19.63
C TRP A 248 -6.76 -12.41 20.15
N CYS A 249 -6.72 -13.39 19.26
CA CYS A 249 -6.55 -14.79 19.63
C CYS A 249 -5.18 -14.96 20.29
N ARG A 250 -5.13 -15.30 21.58
CA ARG A 250 -3.87 -15.67 22.25
C ARG A 250 -3.29 -16.88 21.51
N ASN A 251 -2.17 -16.66 20.82
CA ASN A 251 -1.26 -17.63 20.17
C ASN A 251 -1.26 -17.54 18.64
N GLY A 252 -0.59 -16.52 18.08
CA GLY A 252 0.66 -16.72 17.31
C GLY A 252 0.60 -17.58 16.04
N SER A 253 -0.57 -17.91 15.53
CA SER A 253 -0.75 -18.57 14.25
C SER A 253 -1.90 -17.91 13.50
N LEU A 254 -1.61 -17.40 12.31
CA LEU A 254 -2.62 -17.17 11.29
C LEU A 254 -3.24 -18.54 10.98
N GLN A 255 -4.29 -18.91 11.70
CA GLN A 255 -5.11 -20.05 11.27
C GLN A 255 -5.88 -19.59 10.04
N SER A 256 -5.41 -20.04 8.87
CA SER A 256 -6.27 -20.18 7.71
C SER A 256 -7.46 -21.04 8.12
N HIS A 257 -8.62 -20.41 8.37
CA HIS A 257 -9.87 -21.14 8.54
C HIS A 257 -10.30 -21.69 7.18
N HIS A 258 -9.72 -22.82 6.80
CA HIS A 258 -10.44 -23.79 6.00
C HIS A 258 -11.37 -24.56 6.96
N PRO A 259 -12.68 -24.64 6.71
CA PRO A 259 -13.51 -25.59 7.45
C PRO A 259 -12.95 -26.98 7.17
N ALA A 260 -12.49 -27.66 8.23
CA ALA A 260 -12.08 -29.05 8.12
C ALA A 260 -13.31 -29.88 7.78
N LEU A 261 -13.41 -30.29 6.51
CA LEU A 261 -14.36 -31.29 6.07
C LEU A 261 -13.83 -32.66 6.51
N THR A 262 -14.30 -33.14 7.65
CA THR A 262 -14.08 -34.53 8.04
C THR A 262 -15.13 -35.40 7.35
N TRP A 263 -14.67 -36.27 6.44
CA TRP A 263 -15.50 -37.26 5.78
C TRP A 263 -15.75 -38.43 6.73
N THR A 264 -17.03 -38.72 7.00
CA THR A 264 -17.50 -40.00 7.53
C THR A 264 -18.45 -40.62 6.51
N PRO A 265 -18.42 -41.94 6.27
CA PRO A 265 -19.31 -42.57 5.30
C PRO A 265 -20.78 -42.26 5.62
N GLY A 266 -21.45 -41.52 4.73
CA GLY A 266 -22.92 -41.36 4.71
C GLY A 266 -23.54 -40.07 5.26
N SER A 267 -22.79 -39.08 5.77
CA SER A 267 -23.39 -37.76 6.10
C SER A 267 -22.39 -36.59 6.10
N TRP A 268 -22.86 -35.41 5.69
CA TRP A 268 -22.18 -34.13 5.90
C TRP A 268 -22.72 -33.52 7.19
N SER A 269 -21.87 -33.30 8.19
CA SER A 269 -22.24 -32.51 9.37
C SER A 269 -21.32 -31.30 9.51
N LEU A 270 -21.92 -30.12 9.59
CA LEU A 270 -21.24 -28.88 9.95
C LEU A 270 -21.06 -28.88 11.47
N SER A 271 -19.83 -29.09 11.94
CA SER A 271 -19.53 -28.79 13.34
C SER A 271 -19.63 -27.27 13.52
N ARG A 272 -20.59 -26.80 14.33
CA ARG A 272 -20.55 -25.44 14.85
C ARG A 272 -19.50 -25.43 15.95
N SER A 273 -18.30 -24.94 15.65
CA SER A 273 -17.40 -24.51 16.72
C SER A 273 -17.95 -23.19 17.29
N THR A 274 -18.62 -23.29 18.44
CA THR A 274 -18.64 -22.19 19.39
C THR A 274 -17.21 -21.98 19.87
N GLY A 275 -16.57 -20.88 19.46
CA GLY A 275 -15.19 -20.62 19.85
C GLY A 275 -14.72 -19.21 19.51
N CYS A 276 -14.94 -18.31 20.48
CA CYS A 276 -14.35 -16.98 20.72
C CYS A 276 -14.39 -15.90 19.64
#